data_AF-A0A5D0SXC5-F1
#
_entry.id   AF-A0A5D0SXC5-F1
#
_cell.length_a   1.000
_cell.length_b   1.000
_cell.length_c   1.000
_cell.angle_alpha   90.00
_cell.angle_beta   90.00
_cell.angle_gamma   90.00
#
_symmetry.space_group_name_H-M   'P 1'
#
loop_
_entity.id
_entity.type
_entity.pdbx_description
1 polymer ?
#
loop_
_entity_poly.entity_id
_entity_poly.type
_entity_poly.pdbx_seq_one_letter_code
_entity_poly.pdbx_strand_id
1 'polypeptide(L)' 'MTDDVPVTEKPDTRRLDDLLEDLYRGQERVSQADIYRRAVAAELPSEWLTRICALPEGEYSVDEAADLLGGTVT' A
#
# COMPACT_ATOMS: atom_id res chain seq x y z
N MET A 1 22.20 27.40 10.76
CA MET A 1 21.56 26.84 11.95
C MET A 1 20.07 26.97 11.73
N THR A 2 19.41 25.84 11.45
CA THR A 2 17.95 25.59 11.48
C THR A 2 17.16 26.36 10.41
N ASP A 3 16.33 25.73 9.56
CA ASP A 3 15.16 24.91 9.91
C ASP A 3 15.11 23.55 9.19
N ASP A 4 15.26 22.51 10.03
CA ASP A 4 14.74 21.17 9.82
C ASP A 4 13.21 21.27 9.98
N VAL A 5 12.50 21.44 8.87
CA VAL A 5 11.05 21.22 8.85
C VAL A 5 10.86 19.71 8.71
N PRO A 6 10.23 19.00 9.66
CA PRO A 6 9.72 17.68 9.37
C PRO A 6 8.59 17.91 8.38
N VAL A 7 8.88 17.84 7.09
CA VAL A 7 7.84 17.58 6.10
C VAL A 7 7.20 16.32 6.64
N THR A 8 5.92 16.37 6.98
CA THR A 8 5.12 15.17 7.14
C THR A 8 5.09 14.56 5.74
N GLU A 9 6.17 13.87 5.37
CA GLU A 9 6.37 13.27 4.07
C GLU A 9 5.24 12.26 3.97
N LYS A 10 4.26 12.57 3.12
CA LYS A 10 3.23 11.60 2.76
C LYS A 10 3.98 10.32 2.41
N PRO A 11 3.59 9.18 2.99
CA PRO A 11 4.34 7.95 2.79
C PRO A 11 4.48 7.69 1.29
N ASP A 12 5.69 7.38 0.84
CA ASP A 12 5.99 7.20 -0.58
C ASP A 12 5.01 6.19 -1.20
N THR A 13 4.08 6.69 -2.02
CA THR A 13 3.05 5.86 -2.67
C THR A 13 3.66 4.97 -3.74
N ARG A 14 4.79 5.37 -4.33
CA ARG A 14 5.50 4.57 -5.35
C ARG A 14 5.79 3.15 -4.88
N ARG A 15 6.27 2.97 -3.64
CA ARG A 15 6.55 1.63 -3.10
C ARG A 15 5.29 0.79 -2.93
N LEU A 16 4.16 1.44 -2.63
CA LEU A 16 2.87 0.77 -2.59
C LEU A 16 2.41 0.42 -4.01
N ASP A 17 2.51 1.34 -4.96
CA ASP A 17 2.12 1.14 -6.35
C ASP A 17 2.91 -0.01 -6.98
N ASP A 18 4.26 -0.02 -6.85
CA ASP A 18 5.13 -1.12 -7.32
C ASP A 18 4.75 -2.48 -6.69
N LEU A 19 4.39 -2.49 -5.40
CA LEU A 19 3.95 -3.69 -4.70
C LEU A 19 2.63 -4.21 -5.28
N LEU A 20 1.66 -3.31 -5.49
CA LEU A 20 0.35 -3.66 -6.04
C LEU A 20 0.49 -4.17 -7.47
N GLU A 21 1.31 -3.54 -8.32
CA GLU A 21 1.58 -4.02 -9.67
C GLU A 21 2.19 -5.43 -9.72
N ASP A 22 3.13 -5.73 -8.82
CA ASP A 22 3.71 -7.07 -8.69
C ASP A 22 2.68 -8.10 -8.21
N LEU A 23 1.94 -7.74 -7.16
CA LEU A 23 0.99 -8.63 -6.49
C LEU A 23 -0.21 -8.98 -7.39
N TYR A 24 -0.69 -8.02 -8.19
CA TYR A 24 -1.83 -8.19 -9.10
C TYR A 24 -1.42 -8.69 -10.49
N ARG A 25 -0.14 -9.02 -10.72
CA ARG A 25 0.32 -9.53 -12.01
C ARG A 25 -0.38 -10.85 -12.36
N GLY A 26 -1.37 -10.77 -13.24
CA GLY A 26 -2.17 -11.92 -13.67
C GLY A 26 -3.22 -12.37 -12.65
N GLN A 27 -3.55 -11.53 -11.65
CA GLN A 27 -4.61 -11.77 -10.68
C GLN A 27 -5.58 -10.58 -10.69
N GLU A 28 -6.88 -10.83 -10.83
CA GLU A 28 -7.89 -9.75 -10.85
C GLU A 28 -8.24 -9.28 -9.43
N ARG A 29 -8.17 -10.17 -8.44
CA ARG A 29 -8.46 -9.87 -7.04
C ARG A 29 -7.45 -10.53 -6.11
N VAL A 30 -7.13 -9.84 -5.02
CA VAL A 30 -6.22 -10.33 -3.98
C VAL A 30 -6.81 -10.03 -2.61
N SER A 31 -6.62 -10.96 -1.67
CA SER A 31 -7.15 -10.81 -0.31
C SER A 31 -6.38 -9.75 0.48
N GLN A 32 -7.05 -9.07 1.40
CA GLN A 32 -6.42 -8.13 2.36
C GLN A 32 -5.22 -8.76 3.08
N ALA A 33 -5.35 -10.03 3.47
CA ALA A 33 -4.31 -10.75 4.20
C ALA A 33 -3.07 -11.00 3.32
N ASP A 34 -3.25 -11.27 2.03
CA ASP A 34 -2.14 -11.44 1.09
C ASP A 34 -1.46 -10.10 0.77
N ILE A 35 -2.24 -9.02 0.61
CA ILE A 35 -1.71 -7.66 0.47
C ILE A 35 -0.85 -7.31 1.70
N TYR A 36 -1.36 -7.54 2.90
CA TYR A 36 -0.64 -7.31 4.15
C TYR A 36 0.63 -8.16 4.24
N ARG A 37 0.54 -9.46 3.96
CA ARG A 37 1.70 -10.37 4.00
C ARG A 37 2.80 -9.92 3.04
N ARG A 38 2.43 -9.53 1.81
CA ARG A 38 3.40 -9.08 0.80
C ARG A 38 3.99 -7.72 1.17
N ALA A 39 3.20 -6.80 1.73
CA ALA A 39 3.68 -5.53 2.25
C ALA A 39 4.71 -5.69 3.37
N VAL A 40 4.48 -6.62 4.30
CA VAL A 40 5.45 -6.99 5.33
C VAL A 40 6.72 -7.57 4.71
N ALA A 41 6.59 -8.49 3.74
CA ALA A 41 7.73 -9.09 3.06
C ALA A 41 8.54 -8.09 2.21
N ALA A 42 7.89 -7.02 1.74
CA ALA A 42 8.51 -5.90 1.02
C ALA A 42 9.02 -4.80 1.97
N GLU A 43 8.94 -5.00 3.28
CA GLU A 43 9.40 -4.07 4.32
C GLU A 43 8.79 -2.66 4.13
N LEU A 44 7.50 -2.60 3.77
CA LEU A 44 6.80 -1.32 3.68
C LEU A 44 6.77 -0.62 5.04
N PRO A 45 6.82 0.72 5.06
CA PRO A 45 6.64 1.52 6.26
C PRO A 45 5.43 1.08 7.10
N SER A 46 5.57 1.16 8.42
CA SER A 46 4.53 0.75 9.38
C SER A 46 3.19 1.50 9.22
N GLU A 47 3.22 2.72 8.69
CA GLU A 47 2.00 3.46 8.33
C GLU A 47 1.19 2.73 7.26
N TRP A 48 1.86 2.21 6.21
CA TRP A 48 1.20 1.41 5.17
C TRP A 48 0.64 0.10 5.72
N LEU A 49 1.40 -0.59 6.57
CA LEU A 49 0.94 -1.83 7.21
C LEU A 49 -0.31 -1.59 8.06
N THR A 50 -0.33 -0.48 8.82
CA THR A 50 -1.48 -0.10 9.65
C THR A 50 -2.71 0.20 8.78
N ARG A 51 -2.52 0.89 7.65
CA ARG A 51 -3.61 1.23 6.72
C ARG A 51 -4.18 0.00 6.02
N ILE A 52 -3.32 -0.92 5.57
CA ILE A 52 -3.74 -2.20 4.97
C ILE A 52 -4.49 -3.05 6.01
N CYS A 53 -3.98 -3.12 7.24
CA CYS A 53 -4.62 -3.87 8.33
C CYS A 53 -6.01 -3.31 8.70
N ALA A 54 -6.23 -2.01 8.50
CA ALA A 54 -7.51 -1.35 8.73
C ALA A 54 -8.54 -1.56 7.61
N LEU A 55 -8.14 -2.11 6.45
CA LEU A 55 -9.08 -2.49 5.41
C LEU A 55 -10.01 -3.61 5.90
N PRO A 56 -11.31 -3.58 5.54
CA PRO A 56 -12.22 -4.69 5.80
C PRO A 56 -11.67 -6.02 5.26
N GLU A 57 -12.03 -7.13 5.90
CA GLU A 57 -11.73 -8.44 5.33
C GLU A 57 -12.45 -8.62 4.00
N GLY A 58 -11.72 -9.04 2.97
CA GLY A 58 -12.25 -9.16 1.61
C GLY A 58 -11.15 -9.26 0.56
N GLU A 59 -11.60 -9.38 -0.68
CA GLU A 59 -10.75 -9.39 -1.87
C GLU A 59 -10.95 -8.11 -2.65
N TYR A 60 -9.84 -7.43 -2.96
CA TYR A 60 -9.83 -6.13 -3.61
C TYR A 60 -9.27 -6.28 -5.02
N SER A 61 -9.76 -5.51 -5.99
CA SER A 61 -9.02 -5.29 -7.24
C SER A 61 -7.87 -4.31 -7.02
N VAL A 62 -6.97 -4.18 -7.99
CA VAL A 62 -5.85 -3.23 -7.92
C VAL A 62 -6.34 -1.79 -7.78
N ASP A 63 -7.38 -1.40 -8.54
CA ASP A 63 -8.00 -0.08 -8.45
C ASP A 63 -8.64 0.18 -7.09
N GLU A 64 -9.37 -0.80 -6.54
CA GLU A 64 -9.99 -0.68 -5.21
C GLU A 64 -8.94 -0.57 -4.11
N ALA A 65 -7.88 -1.39 -4.18
CA ALA A 65 -6.79 -1.34 -3.22
C ALA A 65 -6.03 0.00 -3.30
N ALA A 66 -5.75 0.49 -4.52
CA ALA A 66 -5.10 1.77 -4.74
C ALA A 66 -5.95 2.94 -4.21
N ASP A 67 -7.26 2.96 -4.50
CA ASP A 67 -8.17 4.00 -4.01
C ASP A 67 -8.23 4.04 -2.47
N LEU A 68 -8.46 2.88 -1.84
CA LEU A 68 -8.60 2.78 -0.39
C LEU A 68 -7.30 3.07 0.37
N LEU A 69 -6.16 2.74 -0.23
CA LEU A 69 -4.85 3.00 0.36
C LEU A 69 -4.33 4.40 0.01
N GLY A 70 -4.88 5.08 -1.01
CA GLY A 70 -4.36 6.35 -1.51
C GLY A 70 -3.10 6.19 -2.36
N GLY A 71 -2.98 5.04 -3.04
CA GLY A 71 -2.04 4.82 -4.14
C GLY A 71 -2.47 5.56 -5.41
N THR A 72 -1.64 5.49 -6.45
CA THR A 72 -1.87 6.20 -7.72
C THR A 72 -2.01 5.29 -8.94
N VAL A 73 -2.04 3.97 -8.75
CA VAL A 73 -2.17 3.01 -9.86
C VAL A 73 -3.38 3.38 -10.76
N THR A 74 -3.09 3.56 -12.05
CA THR A 74 -4.02 3.84 -13.17
C THR A 74 -3.69 2.87 -14.30
#